data_AF-A0A497AZP3-F1
#
_entry.id   AF-A0A497AZP3-F1
#
_cell.length_a   1.000
_cell.length_b   1.000
_cell.length_c   1.000
_cell.angle_alpha   90.00
_cell.angle_beta   90.00
_cell.angle_gamma   90.00
#
_symmetry.space_group_name_H-M   'P 1'
#
loop_
_entity.id
_entity.type
_entity.pdbx_description
1 polymer ?
#
loop_
_entity_poly.entity_id
_entity_poly.type
_entity_poly.pdbx_seq_one_letter_code
_entity_poly.pdbx_strand_id
1 'polypeptide(L)'
;MKIKIGAIDYDIRIVEDTLTSDNAGKISFVKSEIVIDEDCSPQDRQHVLWHEVIHGITVQAGHEVSEGLVECIAYGVMQVLRDNPEWPDLND
;
A
#
# COMPACT_ATOMS: atom_id res chain seq x y z
N MET A 1 -6.53 6.15 9.90
CA MET A 1 -5.37 5.32 10.32
C MET A 1 -4.10 5.96 9.78
N LYS A 2 -2.90 5.59 10.23
CA LYS A 2 -1.65 6.18 9.68
C LYS A 2 -0.62 5.09 9.40
N ILE A 3 0.19 5.29 8.36
CA ILE A 3 1.38 4.48 8.06
C ILE A 3 2.56 5.39 7.76
N LYS A 4 3.74 5.03 8.24
CA LYS A 4 4.98 5.75 7.93
C LYS A 4 5.67 5.08 6.76
N ILE A 5 5.98 5.84 5.72
CA ILE A 5 6.78 5.41 4.57
C ILE A 5 8.00 6.32 4.53
N GLY A 6 9.18 5.73 4.73
CA GLY A 6 10.43 6.47 4.95
C GLY A 6 10.29 7.47 6.10
N ALA A 7 10.40 8.76 5.79
CA ALA A 7 10.31 9.83 6.79
C ALA A 7 8.91 10.50 6.88
N ILE A 8 7.94 10.08 6.06
CA ILE A 8 6.64 10.76 5.93
C ILE A 8 5.52 9.88 6.52
N ASP A 9 4.64 10.50 7.31
CA ASP A 9 3.41 9.87 7.80
C ASP A 9 2.25 10.12 6.84
N TYR A 10 1.65 9.05 6.35
CA TYR A 10 0.49 9.09 5.45
C TYR A 10 -0.80 8.77 6.20
N ASP A 11 -1.82 9.60 6.03
CA ASP A 11 -3.18 9.31 6.50
C ASP A 11 -3.85 8.30 5.57
N ILE A 12 -4.36 7.20 6.12
CA ILE A 12 -5.12 6.19 5.39
C ILE A 12 -6.61 6.44 5.58
N ARG A 13 -7.33 6.55 4.46
CA ARG A 13 -8.79 6.73 4.42
C ARG A 13 -9.45 5.71 3.49
N ILE A 14 -10.57 5.17 3.94
CA ILE A 14 -11.48 4.38 3.12
C ILE A 14 -12.59 5.33 2.69
N VAL A 15 -12.88 5.40 1.40
CA VAL A 15 -13.76 6.42 0.82
C VAL A 15 -14.71 5.79 -0.21
N GLU A 16 -15.95 6.29 -0.27
CA GLU A 16 -16.93 5.90 -1.29
C GLU A 16 -16.69 6.69 -2.59
N ASP A 17 -16.82 6.04 -3.74
CA ASP A 17 -17.08 6.60 -5.08
C ASP A 17 -16.18 7.79 -5.52
N THR A 18 -14.94 7.82 -5.04
CA THR A 18 -13.98 8.93 -5.30
C THR A 18 -12.79 8.52 -6.18
N LEU A 19 -12.73 7.24 -6.55
CA LEU A 19 -11.73 6.71 -7.45
C LEU A 19 -12.38 6.33 -8.78
N THR A 20 -11.67 6.56 -9.88
CA THR A 20 -12.14 6.14 -11.21
C THR A 20 -12.32 4.63 -11.24
N SER A 21 -13.24 4.09 -12.06
CA SER A 21 -13.62 2.66 -12.11
C SER A 21 -12.48 1.64 -12.13
N ASP A 22 -11.28 2.04 -12.56
CA ASP A 22 -10.13 1.18 -12.73
C ASP A 22 -9.07 1.34 -11.61
N ASN A 23 -9.30 2.19 -10.61
CA ASN A 23 -8.36 2.44 -9.52
C ASN A 23 -9.00 2.12 -8.17
N ALA A 24 -8.57 1.02 -7.54
CA ALA A 24 -9.01 0.62 -6.21
C ALA A 24 -8.35 1.40 -5.07
N GLY A 25 -7.25 2.13 -5.36
CA GLY A 25 -6.50 2.92 -4.40
C GLY A 25 -5.76 4.08 -5.06
N LYS A 26 -5.24 4.99 -4.23
CA LYS A 26 -4.36 6.08 -4.67
C LYS A 26 -3.55 6.67 -3.52
N ILE A 27 -2.25 6.80 -3.72
CA ILE A 27 -1.36 7.62 -2.90
C ILE A 27 -1.27 9.07 -3.42
N SER A 28 -1.35 10.03 -2.51
CA SER A 28 -1.08 11.44 -2.74
C SER A 28 0.16 11.87 -1.97
N PHE A 29 1.26 12.05 -2.68
CA PHE A 29 2.52 12.55 -2.11
C PHE A 29 2.40 13.99 -1.59
N VAL A 30 1.58 14.81 -2.25
CA VAL A 30 1.36 16.22 -1.85
C VAL A 30 0.56 16.32 -0.56
N LYS A 31 -0.50 15.51 -0.42
CA LYS A 31 -1.36 15.52 0.76
C LYS A 31 -0.88 14.62 1.88
N SER A 32 0.13 13.78 1.62
CA SER A 32 0.54 12.69 2.52
C SER A 32 -0.67 11.83 2.92
N GLU A 33 -1.40 11.34 1.91
CA GLU A 33 -2.65 10.60 2.09
C GLU A 33 -2.67 9.38 1.18
N ILE A 34 -3.21 8.26 1.67
CA ILE A 34 -3.55 7.07 0.90
C ILE A 34 -5.06 6.88 1.01
N VAL A 35 -5.73 6.84 -0.14
CA VAL A 35 -7.16 6.54 -0.22
C VAL A 35 -7.36 5.16 -0.81
N ILE A 36 -8.32 4.41 -0.26
CA ILE A 36 -8.71 3.08 -0.70
C ILE A 36 -10.22 3.07 -0.92
N ASP A 37 -10.65 2.46 -2.01
CA ASP A 37 -12.06 2.29 -2.33
C ASP A 37 -12.74 1.40 -1.27
N GLU A 38 -13.90 1.82 -0.80
CA GLU A 38 -14.70 0.99 0.09
C GLU A 38 -15.33 -0.22 -0.60
N ASP A 39 -15.55 -0.21 -1.91
CA ASP A 39 -16.16 -1.34 -2.60
C ASP A 39 -15.22 -2.55 -2.71
N CYS A 40 -13.93 -2.36 -2.39
CA CYS A 40 -12.98 -3.45 -2.26
C CYS A 40 -13.35 -4.41 -1.12
N SER A 41 -13.21 -5.71 -1.39
CA SER A 41 -13.31 -6.72 -0.33
C SER A 41 -12.26 -6.46 0.76
N PRO A 42 -12.47 -6.89 2.02
CA PRO A 42 -11.49 -6.68 3.08
C PRO A 42 -10.09 -7.23 2.75
N GLN A 43 -10.00 -8.32 1.99
CA GLN A 43 -8.73 -8.90 1.54
C GLN A 43 -8.08 -8.03 0.47
N ASP A 44 -8.86 -7.54 -0.49
CA ASP A 44 -8.36 -6.66 -1.55
C ASP A 44 -7.93 -5.31 -1.01
N ARG A 45 -8.62 -4.75 0.01
CA ARG A 45 -8.19 -3.49 0.65
C ARG A 45 -6.79 -3.58 1.23
N GLN A 46 -6.44 -4.73 1.82
CA GLN A 46 -5.10 -4.93 2.37
C GLN A 46 -4.04 -5.02 1.26
N HIS A 47 -4.38 -5.69 0.15
CA HIS A 47 -3.53 -5.74 -1.03
C HIS A 47 -3.33 -4.33 -1.64
N VAL A 48 -4.42 -3.58 -1.85
CA VAL A 48 -4.39 -2.21 -2.36
C VAL A 48 -3.56 -1.29 -1.47
N LEU A 49 -3.70 -1.40 -0.14
CA LEU A 49 -2.84 -0.64 0.77
C LEU A 49 -1.36 -0.95 0.52
N TRP A 50 -0.99 -2.22 0.38
CA TRP A 50 0.39 -2.60 0.07
C TRP A 50 0.84 -2.09 -1.30
N HIS A 51 -0.03 -2.13 -2.31
CA HIS A 51 0.23 -1.56 -3.63
C HIS A 51 0.63 -0.08 -3.52
N GLU A 52 -0.17 0.74 -2.83
CA GLU A 52 0.12 2.16 -2.62
C GLU A 52 1.36 2.42 -1.75
N VAL A 53 1.62 1.56 -0.75
CA VAL A 53 2.83 1.63 0.08
C VAL A 53 4.08 1.37 -0.75
N ILE A 54 4.07 0.38 -1.65
CA ILE A 54 5.20 0.09 -2.53
C ILE A 54 5.46 1.26 -3.49
N HIS A 55 4.41 1.85 -4.10
CA HIS A 55 4.56 3.11 -4.85
C HIS A 55 5.20 4.21 -4.00
N GLY A 56 4.75 4.35 -2.75
CA GLY A 56 5.33 5.27 -1.77
C GLY A 56 6.83 5.07 -1.56
N ILE A 57 7.25 3.83 -1.34
CA ILE A 57 8.64 3.44 -1.11
C ILE A 57 9.50 3.72 -2.35
N THR A 58 9.07 3.26 -3.53
CA THR A 58 9.88 3.37 -4.74
C THR A 58 10.07 4.82 -5.16
N VAL A 59 9.01 5.63 -5.10
CA VAL A 59 9.10 7.07 -5.39
C VAL A 59 10.06 7.77 -4.42
N GLN A 60 9.98 7.49 -3.11
CA GLN A 60 10.93 8.07 -2.15
C GLN A 60 12.38 7.61 -2.36
N ALA A 61 12.57 6.39 -2.86
CA ALA A 61 13.88 5.89 -3.26
C ALA A 61 14.39 6.51 -4.58
N GLY A 62 13.60 7.36 -5.25
CA GLY A 62 13.96 7.98 -6.53
C GLY A 62 13.78 7.04 -7.73
N HIS A 63 12.91 6.03 -7.60
CA HIS A 63 12.64 5.04 -8.62
C HIS A 63 11.16 4.98 -8.99
N GLU A 64 10.87 5.13 -10.28
CA GLU A 64 9.58 4.72 -10.84
C GLU A 64 9.70 3.28 -11.31
N VAL A 65 8.79 2.44 -10.83
CA VAL A 65 8.69 1.03 -11.21
C VAL A 65 7.39 0.81 -11.96
N SER A 66 7.30 -0.27 -12.73
CA SER A 66 6.06 -0.59 -13.44
C SER A 66 4.97 -1.04 -12.48
N GLU A 67 3.72 -0.76 -12.81
CA GLU A 67 2.54 -1.25 -12.07
C GLU A 67 2.59 -2.76 -11.84
N GLY A 68 3.00 -3.52 -12.86
CA GLY A 68 3.13 -4.98 -12.72
C GLY A 68 4.18 -5.42 -11.72
N LEU A 69 5.26 -4.64 -11.51
CA LEU A 69 6.25 -4.93 -10.47
C LEU A 69 5.71 -4.55 -9.09
N VAL A 70 5.02 -3.42 -8.96
CA VAL A 70 4.34 -3.02 -7.72
C VAL A 70 3.34 -4.08 -7.28
N GLU A 71 2.48 -4.52 -8.19
CA GLU A 71 1.47 -5.56 -7.97
C GLU A 71 2.12 -6.88 -7.51
N CYS A 72 3.18 -7.31 -8.21
CA CYS A 72 3.92 -8.52 -7.87
C CYS A 72 4.49 -8.47 -6.43
N ILE A 73 5.09 -7.34 -6.06
CA ILE A 73 5.66 -7.15 -4.73
C ILE A 73 4.55 -7.07 -3.68
N ALA A 74 3.46 -6.35 -3.95
CA ALA A 74 2.34 -6.18 -3.03
C ALA A 74 1.71 -7.54 -2.65
N TYR A 75 1.43 -8.40 -3.63
CA TYR A 75 0.96 -9.77 -3.35
C TYR A 75 1.98 -10.58 -2.57
N GLY A 76 3.25 -10.55 -2.99
CA GLY A 76 4.31 -11.34 -2.36
C GLY A 76 4.53 -10.98 -0.89
N VAL A 77 4.67 -9.68 -0.59
CA VAL A 77 4.86 -9.18 0.78
C VAL A 77 3.65 -9.48 1.64
N MET A 78 2.44 -9.20 1.13
CA MET A 78 1.20 -9.47 1.86
C MET A 78 1.08 -10.96 2.22
N GLN A 79 1.38 -11.87 1.27
CA GLN A 79 1.33 -13.31 1.50
C GLN A 79 2.32 -13.72 2.60
N VAL A 80 3.58 -13.28 2.48
CA VAL A 80 4.63 -13.63 3.45
C VAL A 80 4.25 -13.19 4.86
N LEU A 81 3.82 -11.94 5.04
CA LEU A 81 3.46 -11.40 6.35
C LEU A 81 2.21 -12.05 6.94
N ARG A 82 1.19 -12.31 6.11
CA ARG A 82 -0.06 -12.92 6.57
C ARG A 82 0.13 -14.37 6.99
N ASP A 83 0.89 -15.13 6.22
CA ASP A 83 1.03 -16.57 6.40
C ASP A 83 2.11 -16.90 7.47
N ASN A 84 2.89 -15.91 7.92
CA ASN A 84 3.97 -16.06 8.91
C ASN A 84 3.89 -14.98 10.01
N PRO A 85 2.85 -14.98 10.88
CA PRO A 85 2.67 -13.95 11.90
C PRO A 85 3.75 -13.96 13.00
N GLU A 86 4.48 -15.06 13.16
CA GLU A 86 5.60 -15.23 14.09
C GLU A 86 6.96 -15.03 13.40
N TRP A 87 7.01 -14.21 12.34
CA TRP A 87 8.25 -13.96 11.60
C TRP A 87 9.38 -13.57 12.56
N PRO A 88 10.50 -14.33 12.58
CA PRO A 88 11.51 -14.15 13.61
C PRO A 88 12.23 -12.81 13.43
N ASP A 89 12.34 -12.05 14.52
CA ASP A 89 13.32 -10.98 14.60
C ASP A 89 14.69 -11.64 14.83
N LEU A 90 15.60 -11.44 13.89
CA LEU A 90 16.94 -12.05 13.93
C LEU A 90 17.94 -11.20 14.74
N ASN A 91 17.47 -10.17 15.44
CA ASN A 91 18.29 -9.29 16.27
C ASN A 91 18.35 -9.67 17.76
N ASP A 92 17.92 -10.89 18.12
CA ASP A 92 18.15 -11.48 19.44
C ASP A 92 19.61 -11.95 19.63
#